data_AF-A0A5P5ZNJ8-F1
#
_entry.id   AF-A0A5P5ZNJ8-F1
#
_cell.length_a   1.000
_cell.length_b   1.000
_cell.length_c   1.000
_cell.angle_alpha   90.00
_cell.angle_beta   90.00
_cell.angle_gamma   90.00
#
_symmetry.space_group_name_H-M   'P 1'
#
loop_
_entity.id
_entity.type
_entity.pdbx_description
1 polymer ?
#
loop_
_entity_poly.entity_id
_entity_poly.type
_entity_poly.pdbx_seq_one_letter_code
_entity_poly.pdbx_strand_id
1 'polypeptide(L)' 'MKISDLKPGQKVTINKISYEYLGIQKVRIPNIGEAEKRVFKATGVDSYKHYNLIDGDKTLKSEKIKLVKKTVRTK' A
#
# COMPACT_ATOMS: atom_id res chain seq x y z
N MET A 1 1.07 10.54 9.72
CA MET A 1 1.63 9.35 9.05
C MET A 1 1.44 9.49 7.56
N LYS A 2 2.55 9.41 6.83
CA LYS A 2 2.67 9.43 5.38
C LYS A 2 2.62 8.00 4.82
N ILE A 3 2.53 7.87 3.50
CA ILE A 3 2.64 6.57 2.82
C ILE A 3 4.05 5.98 3.00
N SER A 4 5.08 6.83 2.98
CA SER A 4 6.47 6.43 3.22
C SER A 4 6.74 5.84 4.61
N ASP A 5 5.92 6.18 5.60
CA ASP A 5 6.04 5.65 6.96
C ASP A 5 5.54 4.19 7.09
N LEU A 6 4.86 3.65 6.07
CA LEU A 6 4.36 2.28 6.09
C LEU A 6 5.51 1.28 5.96
N LYS A 7 5.46 0.22 6.76
CA LYS A 7 6.42 -0.88 6.69
C LYS A 7 5.86 -2.01 5.82
N PRO A 8 6.70 -2.73 5.05
CA PRO A 8 6.27 -3.95 4.37
C PRO A 8 5.60 -4.93 5.34
N GLY A 9 4.52 -5.58 4.91
CA GLY A 9 3.67 -6.46 5.73
C GLY A 9 2.59 -5.72 6.54
N GLN A 10 2.56 -4.39 6.50
CA GLN A 10 1.55 -3.60 7.21
C GLN A 10 0.22 -3.62 6.46
N LYS A 11 -0.86 -3.96 7.18
CA LYS A 11 -2.22 -4.00 6.65
C LYS A 11 -2.90 -2.64 6.74
N VAL A 12 -3.47 -2.21 5.63
CA VAL A 12 -4.20 -0.95 5.48
C VAL A 12 -5.53 -1.19 4.79
N THR A 13 -6.45 -0.25 4.91
CA THR A 13 -7.69 -0.22 4.15
C THR A 13 -7.64 0.98 3.22
N ILE A 14 -7.78 0.74 1.92
CA ILE A 14 -7.84 1.78 0.88
C ILE A 14 -9.22 1.68 0.24
N ASN A 15 -10.01 2.76 0.29
CA ASN A 15 -11.38 2.79 -0.25
C ASN A 15 -12.25 1.59 0.19
N LYS A 16 -12.21 1.23 1.49
CA LYS A 16 -12.94 0.10 2.09
C LYS A 16 -12.44 -1.31 1.71
N ILE A 17 -11.43 -1.43 0.86
CA ILE A 17 -10.79 -2.71 0.52
C ILE A 17 -9.52 -2.87 1.37
N SER A 18 -9.28 -4.07 1.89
CA SER A 18 -8.08 -4.36 2.68
C SER A 18 -6.89 -4.65 1.77
N TYR A 19 -5.76 -4.02 2.06
CA TYR A 19 -4.50 -4.22 1.36
C TYR A 19 -3.37 -4.47 2.35
N GLU A 20 -2.35 -5.19 1.89
CA GLU A 20 -1.06 -5.32 2.54
C GLU A 20 -0.03 -4.51 1.76
N TYR A 21 0.72 -3.67 2.46
CA TYR A 21 1.82 -2.93 1.84
C TYR A 21 3.00 -3.88 1.62
N LEU A 22 3.45 -4.03 0.38
CA LEU A 22 4.56 -4.93 0.01
C LEU A 22 5.90 -4.20 -0.14
N GLY A 23 5.95 -2.89 0.10
CA GLY A 23 7.15 -2.08 -0.09
C GLY A 23 7.26 -1.45 -1.46
N ILE A 24 8.48 -1.09 -1.84
CA ILE A 24 8.82 -0.62 -3.19
C ILE A 24 9.21 -1.84 -4.01
N GLN A 25 8.61 -2.01 -5.18
CA GLN A 25 8.94 -3.08 -6.11
C GLN A 25 9.08 -2.53 -7.52
N LYS A 26 9.89 -3.22 -8.34
CA LYS A 26 9.94 -2.99 -9.78
C LYS A 26 8.70 -3.63 -10.41
N VAL A 27 7.89 -2.80 -11.04
CA VAL A 27 6.67 -3.24 -11.75
C VAL A 27 6.88 -3.00 -13.23
N ARG A 28 6.59 -4.02 -14.05
CA ARG A 28 6.62 -3.91 -15.50
C ARG A 28 5.35 -3.21 -15.97
N ILE A 29 5.51 -2.03 -16.57
CA ILE A 29 4.43 -1.23 -17.13
C ILE A 29 4.49 -1.37 -18.66
N PRO A 30 3.41 -1.83 -19.32
CA PRO A 30 3.35 -1.89 -20.77
C PRO A 30 3.74 -0.55 -21.40
N ASN A 31 4.53 -0.59 -22.48
CA ASN A 31 4.98 0.58 -23.26
C ASN A 31 5.91 1.58 -22.53
N ILE A 32 6.20 1.40 -21.25
CA ILE A 32 7.14 2.26 -20.49
C ILE A 32 8.39 1.49 -20.06
N GLY A 33 8.25 0.19 -19.76
CA GLY A 33 9.35 -0.64 -19.24
C GLY A 33 9.17 -0.93 -17.75
N GLU A 34 10.26 -1.04 -17.01
CA GLU A 34 10.23 -1.29 -15.56
C GLU A 34 10.27 0.03 -14.80
N ALA A 35 9.39 0.18 -13.81
CA ALA A 35 9.40 1.33 -12.92
C ALA A 35 9.23 0.90 -11.46
N GLU A 36 9.94 1.59 -10.57
CA GLU A 36 9.78 1.41 -9.14
C GLU A 36 8.47 2.05 -8.67
N LYS A 37 7.64 1.26 -8.01
CA LYS A 37 6.35 1.68 -7.45
C LYS A 37 6.21 1.20 -6.02
N ARG A 38 5.41 1.93 -5.24
CA ARG A 38 4.92 1.47 -3.95
C ARG A 38 3.76 0.53 -4.20
N VAL A 39 3.90 -0.72 -3.77
CA VAL A 39 2.96 -1.80 -4.11
C VAL A 39 2.11 -2.17 -2.91
N PHE A 40 0.81 -2.23 -3.13
CA PHE A 40 -0.18 -2.70 -2.18
C PHE A 40 -0.92 -3.87 -2.80
N LYS A 41 -0.97 -5.00 -2.12
CA LYS A 41 -1.70 -6.20 -2.57
C LYS A 41 -3.02 -6.32 -1.82
N ALA A 42 -4.12 -6.45 -2.53
CA ALA A 42 -5.43 -6.64 -1.91
C ALA A 42 -5.47 -7.98 -1.16
N THR A 43 -6.08 -7.98 0.02
CA THR A 43 -6.32 -9.21 0.78
C THR A 43 -7.59 -9.88 0.27
N GLY A 44 -7.47 -11.11 -0.24
CA GLY A 44 -8.62 -11.93 -0.67
C GLY A 44 -8.98 -11.82 -2.16
N VAL A 45 -8.32 -10.95 -2.92
CA VAL A 45 -8.45 -10.86 -4.38
C VAL A 45 -7.06 -10.60 -4.99
N ASP A 46 -6.79 -11.12 -6.18
CA ASP A 46 -5.51 -10.87 -6.88
C ASP A 46 -5.53 -9.51 -7.57
N SER A 47 -5.55 -8.45 -6.77
CA SER A 47 -5.54 -7.06 -7.22
C SER A 47 -4.43 -6.29 -6.55
N TYR A 48 -3.79 -5.40 -7.31
CA TYR A 48 -2.68 -4.59 -6.84
C TYR A 48 -2.99 -3.12 -7.03
N LYS A 49 -2.69 -2.32 -6.01
CA LYS A 49 -2.71 -0.87 -6.07
C LYS A 49 -1.27 -0.37 -6.08
N HIS A 50 -0.96 0.47 -7.07
CA HIS A 50 0.36 1.03 -7.27
C HIS A 50 0.34 2.53 -7.02
N TYR A 51 1.31 3.03 -6.27
CA TYR A 51 1.57 4.45 -6.08
C TYR A 51 2.97 4.78 -6.58
N ASN A 52 3.19 6.02 -7.02
CA ASN A 52 4.52 6.46 -7.41
C ASN A 52 5.41 6.63 -6.18
N LEU A 53 6.73 6.66 -6.38
CA LEU A 53 7.67 6.94 -5.29
C LEU A 53 7.39 8.29 -4.63
N ILE A 54 7.12 9.32 -5.45
CA ILE A 54 6.79 10.70 -5.03
C ILE A 54 5.50 10.79 -4.21
N ASP A 55 4.57 9.86 -4.37
CA ASP A 55 3.35 9.81 -3.56
C ASP A 55 3.66 9.40 -2.11
N GLY A 56 4.90 8.99 -1.81
CA GLY A 56 5.38 8.69 -0.47
C GLY A 56 5.26 9.85 0.51
N ASP A 57 5.29 11.09 0.05
CA ASP A 57 5.12 12.28 0.88
C ASP A 57 3.67 12.60 1.24
N LYS A 58 2.72 12.00 0.50
CA LYS A 58 1.30 12.18 0.78
C LYS A 58 0.92 11.52 2.09
N THR A 59 -0.03 12.15 2.78
CA THR A 59 -0.56 11.62 4.03
C THR A 59 -1.48 10.42 3.76
N LEU A 60 -1.54 9.47 4.71
CA LEU A 60 -2.51 8.38 4.60
C LEU A 60 -3.96 8.90 4.50
N LYS A 61 -4.26 10.00 5.22
CA LYS A 61 -5.58 10.63 5.23
C LYS A 61 -5.98 11.20 3.86
N SER A 62 -5.07 11.89 3.16
CA SER A 62 -5.34 12.46 1.83
C SER A 62 -5.65 11.38 0.79
N GLU A 63 -4.97 10.24 0.89
CA GLU A 63 -5.17 9.10 -0.02
C GLU A 63 -6.25 8.12 0.48
N LYS A 64 -7.04 8.51 1.49
CA LYS A 64 -8.11 7.69 2.10
C LYS A 64 -7.63 6.32 2.58
N ILE A 65 -6.37 6.22 2.97
CA ILE A 65 -5.73 5.03 3.53
C ILE A 65 -5.94 5.04 5.04
N LYS A 66 -6.48 3.95 5.58
CA LYS A 66 -6.66 3.75 7.03
C LYS A 66 -5.78 2.60 7.49
N LEU A 67 -5.12 2.74 8.63
CA LEU A 67 -4.37 1.65 9.25
C LEU A 67 -5.34 0.63 9.84
N VAL A 68 -5.14 -0.65 9.54
CA VAL A 68 -5.80 -1.72 10.26
C VAL A 68 -4.97 -1.97 11.51
N LYS A 69 -5.44 -1.50 12.67
CA LYS A 69 -4.82 -1.87 13.94
C LYS A 69 -4.98 -3.39 14.10
N LYS A 70 -3.88 -4.10 14.36
CA LYS A 70 -3.98 -5.46 14.92
C LYS A 70 -4.68 -5.31 16.26
N THR A 71 -5.95 -5.71 16.34
CA THR A 71 -6.57 -5.97 17.63
C THR A 71 -5.89 -7.23 18.16
N VAL A 72 -4.79 -7.05 18.90
CA VAL A 72 -4.23 -8.13 19.71
C VAL A 72 -5.27 -8.40 20.77
N ARG A 73 -6.12 -9.41 20.54
CA ARG A 73 -6.90 -10.03 21.61
C ARG A 73 -5.88 -10.76 22.48
N THR A 74 -5.35 -10.08 23.49
CA THR A 74 -4.70 -10.73 24.62
C THR A 74 -5.77 -11.58 25.30
N LYS A 75 -5.56 -12.89 25.32
CA LYS A 75 -6.36 -13.85 26.09
C LYS A 75 -5.82 -13.90 27.51
#